data_AF-K5BJG4-F1
#
_entry.id   AF-K5BJG4-F1
#
_cell.length_a   1.000
_cell.length_b   1.000
_cell.length_c   1.000
_cell.angle_alpha   90.00
_cell.angle_beta   90.00
_cell.angle_gamma   90.00
#
_symmetry.space_group_name_H-M   'P 1'
#
loop_
_entity.id
_entity.type
_entity.pdbx_description
1 polymer ?
#
loop_
_entity_poly.entity_id
_entity_poly.type
_entity_poly.pdbx_seq_one_letter_code
_entity_poly.pdbx_strand_id
1 'polypeptide(L)' 'MPRKVSPLRQQVLAALIKTRPTAWTQKKVDLRSENPRKPELIEVVHDGSELKYPLARNVSEASVEQAAKRWLP' A
#
# COMPACT_ATOMS: atom_id res chain seq x y z
N MET A 1 3.56 35.11 -15.03
CA MET A 1 2.32 34.31 -14.99
C MET A 1 2.61 33.00 -14.26
N PRO A 2 1.80 32.58 -13.27
CA PRO A 2 1.97 31.26 -12.67
C PRO A 2 1.83 30.21 -13.77
N ARG A 3 2.85 29.36 -13.95
CA ARG A 3 2.82 28.32 -14.97
C ARG A 3 1.75 27.32 -14.57
N LYS A 4 0.70 27.17 -15.39
CA LYS A 4 -0.33 26.14 -15.16
C LYS A 4 0.38 24.79 -15.06
N VAL A 5 0.22 24.13 -13.91
CA VAL A 5 0.73 22.79 -13.71
C VAL A 5 0.03 21.86 -14.69
N SER A 6 0.81 20.99 -15.35
CA SER A 6 0.24 19.98 -16.23
C SER A 6 -0.65 19.03 -15.41
N PRO A 7 -1.94 18.85 -15.79
CA PRO A 7 -2.84 17.94 -15.11
C PRO A 7 -2.31 16.50 -15.07
N LEU A 8 -1.62 16.08 -16.14
CA LEU A 8 -1.00 14.76 -16.21
C LEU A 8 0.06 14.57 -15.12
N ARG A 9 0.91 15.57 -14.88
CA ARG A 9 1.97 15.49 -13.85
C ARG A 9 1.36 15.39 -12.45
N GLN A 10 0.29 16.13 -12.19
CA GLN A 10 -0.45 16.03 -10.93
C GLN A 10 -1.07 14.65 -10.74
N GLN A 11 -1.69 14.10 -11.78
CA GLN A 11 -2.29 12.76 -11.74
C GLN A 11 -1.24 11.67 -11.51
N VAL A 12 -0.08 11.76 -12.16
CA VAL A 12 1.02 10.80 -11.97
C VAL A 12 1.56 10.89 -10.54
N LEU A 13 1.87 12.08 -10.03
CA LEU A 13 2.35 12.24 -8.65
C LEU A 13 1.31 11.74 -7.63
N ALA A 14 0.04 12.06 -7.83
CA ALA A 14 -1.04 11.58 -6.99
C ALA A 14 -1.16 10.04 -7.04
N ALA A 15 -0.99 9.42 -8.22
CA ALA A 15 -1.02 7.97 -8.35
C ALA A 15 0.14 7.29 -7.62
N LEU A 16 1.33 7.88 -7.63
CA LEU A 16 2.51 7.30 -6.98
C LEU A 16 2.38 7.22 -5.45
N ILE A 17 1.62 8.12 -4.84
CA ILE A 17 1.42 8.16 -3.38
C ILE A 17 0.07 7.61 -2.93
N LYS A 18 -0.82 7.25 -3.87
CA LYS A 18 -2.17 6.81 -3.54
C LYS A 18 -2.14 5.48 -2.83
N THR A 19 -2.72 5.42 -1.64
CA THR A 19 -2.87 4.19 -0.87
C THR A 19 -4.28 3.61 -0.99
N ARG A 20 -4.40 2.33 -0.63
CA ARG A 20 -5.68 1.63 -0.44
C ARG A 20 -5.63 0.84 0.88
N PRO A 21 -6.76 0.73 1.60
CA PRO A 21 -6.83 -0.18 2.72
C PRO A 21 -6.72 -1.63 2.23
N THR A 22 -6.11 -2.47 3.05
CA THR A 22 -5.96 -3.90 2.81
C THR A 22 -6.30 -4.67 4.07
N ALA A 23 -6.91 -5.82 3.92
CA ALA A 23 -7.10 -6.78 4.99
C ALA A 23 -6.70 -8.15 4.50
N TRP A 24 -5.99 -8.92 5.32
CA TRP A 24 -5.70 -10.33 5.04
C TRP A 24 -5.82 -11.15 6.31
N THR A 25 -6.29 -12.39 6.15
CA THR A 25 -6.52 -13.29 7.28
C THR A 25 -5.34 -14.26 7.39
N GLN A 26 -4.64 -14.21 8.52
CA GLN A 26 -3.66 -15.22 8.89
C GLN A 26 -4.38 -16.34 9.64
N LYS A 27 -4.28 -17.57 9.13
CA LYS A 27 -4.77 -18.76 9.82
C LYS A 27 -3.58 -19.55 10.37
N LYS A 28 -3.65 -19.93 11.64
CA LYS A 28 -2.63 -20.76 12.30
C LYS A 28 -3.31 -21.92 13.01
N VAL A 29 -2.69 -23.10 12.95
CA VAL A 29 -3.14 -24.28 13.71
C VAL A 29 -2.90 -24.04 15.20
N ASP A 30 -3.92 -24.25 16.03
CA ASP A 30 -3.75 -24.25 17.48
C ASP A 30 -3.08 -25.54 17.93
N LEU A 31 -1.85 -25.40 18.46
CA LEU A 31 -1.07 -26.51 18.98
C LEU A 31 -1.58 -27.00 20.36
N ARG A 32 -2.52 -26.29 20.98
CA ARG A 32 -3.13 -26.63 22.27
C ARG A 32 -4.51 -27.26 22.13
N SER A 33 -4.98 -27.48 20.91
CA SER A 33 -6.30 -28.05 20.68
C SER A 33 -6.44 -29.43 21.34
N GLU A 34 -7.57 -29.67 22.01
CA GLU A 34 -7.83 -30.90 22.77
C GLU A 34 -7.74 -32.16 21.90
N ASN A 35 -8.08 -32.05 20.61
CA ASN A 35 -7.98 -33.15 19.66
C ASN A 35 -6.89 -32.91 18.60
N PRO A 36 -5.71 -33.54 18.73
CA PRO A 36 -4.60 -33.35 17.79
C PRO A 36 -4.87 -33.89 16.38
N ARG A 37 -5.94 -34.69 16.17
CA ARG A 37 -6.37 -35.15 14.84
C ARG A 37 -7.38 -34.22 14.16
N LYS A 38 -7.91 -33.23 14.89
CA LYS A 38 -8.80 -32.17 14.41
C LYS A 38 -8.50 -30.87 15.15
N PRO A 39 -7.33 -30.26 14.90
CA PRO A 39 -6.93 -29.08 15.64
C PRO A 39 -7.78 -27.87 15.25
N GLU A 40 -8.06 -27.04 16.23
CA GLU A 40 -8.72 -25.74 16.03
C GLU A 40 -7.80 -24.79 15.24
N LEU A 41 -8.42 -23.84 14.53
CA LEU A 41 -7.72 -22.80 13.77
C LEU A 41 -7.89 -21.46 14.48
N ILE A 42 -6.78 -20.81 14.75
CA ILE A 42 -6.74 -19.42 15.21
C ILE A 42 -6.69 -18.55 13.97
N GLU A 43 -7.70 -17.70 13.80
CA GLU A 43 -7.76 -16.70 12.73
C GLU A 43 -7.43 -15.32 13.28
N VAL A 44 -6.46 -14.66 12.67
CA VAL A 44 -6.10 -13.26 12.97
C VAL A 44 -6.28 -12.45 11.70
N VAL A 45 -7.14 -11.45 11.75
CA VAL A 45 -7.31 -10.48 10.66
C VAL A 45 -6.27 -9.38 10.83
N HIS A 46 -5.49 -9.15 9.78
CA HIS A 46 -4.49 -8.10 9.71
C HIS A 46 -4.98 -7.00 8.79
N ASP A 47 -5.29 -5.85 9.36
CA ASP A 47 -5.59 -4.62 8.62
C ASP A 47 -4.31 -3.86 8.32
N GLY A 48 -4.27 -3.21 7.15
CA GLY A 48 -3.13 -2.44 6.70
C GLY A 48 -3.47 -1.45 5.61
N SER A 49 -2.44 -0.78 5.09
CA SER A 49 -2.53 0.15 3.98
C SER A 49 -1.36 -0.09 3.05
N GLU A 50 -1.62 -0.14 1.74
CA GLU A 50 -0.59 -0.31 0.74
C GLU A 50 -0.77 0.66 -0.42
N LEU A 51 0.28 0.86 -1.23
CA LEU A 51 0.17 1.61 -2.47
C LEU A 51 -0.85 0.95 -3.40
N LYS A 52 -1.82 1.75 -3.87
CA LYS A 52 -2.91 1.32 -4.74
C LYS A 52 -2.40 0.74 -6.06
N TYR A 53 -1.31 1.29 -6.59
CA TYR A 53 -0.71 0.88 -7.85
C TYR A 53 0.58 0.09 -7.58
N PRO A 54 0.66 -1.20 -7.97
CA PRO A 54 1.81 -2.04 -7.65
C PRO A 54 3.16 -1.48 -8.14
N LEU A 55 3.17 -0.87 -9.33
CA LEU A 55 4.38 -0.29 -9.92
C LEU A 55 4.90 0.93 -9.17
N ALA A 56 4.07 1.59 -8.35
CA ALA A 56 4.51 2.71 -7.52
C ALA A 56 5.54 2.27 -6.47
N ARG A 57 5.56 0.98 -6.08
CA ARG A 57 6.56 0.42 -5.16
C ARG A 57 7.99 0.47 -5.72
N ASN A 58 8.14 0.61 -7.04
CA ASN A 58 9.45 0.67 -7.70
C ASN A 58 10.02 2.08 -7.75
N VAL A 59 9.30 3.09 -7.24
CA VAL A 59 9.74 4.48 -7.24
C VAL A 59 10.07 4.88 -5.80
N SER A 60 11.30 5.33 -5.57
CA SER A 60 11.70 5.79 -4.24
C SER A 60 11.03 7.12 -3.88
N GLU A 61 10.74 7.32 -2.60
CA GLU A 61 10.14 8.56 -2.08
C GLU A 61 10.95 9.80 -2.48
N ALA A 62 12.29 9.72 -2.40
CA ALA A 62 13.18 10.80 -2.83
C ALA A 62 12.97 11.19 -4.30
N SER A 63 12.71 10.22 -5.18
CA SER A 63 12.43 10.48 -6.60
C SER A 63 11.09 11.16 -6.78
N VAL A 64 10.06 10.75 -6.03
CA VAL A 64 8.73 11.38 -6.02
C VAL A 64 8.85 12.83 -5.57
N GLU A 65 9.59 13.09 -4.49
CA GLU A 65 9.77 14.44 -3.95
C GLU A 65 10.53 15.35 -4.91
N GLN A 66 11.61 14.86 -5.53
CA GLN A 66 12.35 15.61 -6.53
C GLN A 66 11.48 15.92 -7.76
N ALA A 67 10.68 14.95 -8.22
CA ALA A 67 9.73 15.16 -9.30
C ALA A 67 8.67 16.20 -8.92
N ALA A 68 8.13 16.15 -7.70
CA ALA A 68 7.18 17.12 -7.19
C ALA A 68 7.76 18.54 -7.19
N LYS A 69 8.96 18.74 -6.62
CA LYS A 69 9.69 20.03 -6.62
C LYS A 69 9.92 20.57 -8.03
N ARG A 70 10.16 19.69 -9.00
CA ARG A 70 10.42 20.09 -10.40
C ARG A 70 9.13 20.39 -11.18
N TRP A 71 8.05 19.68 -10.89
CA TRP A 71 6.83 19.69 -11.70
C TRP A 71 5.74 20.59 -11.16
N LEU A 72 5.73 20.83 -9.85
CA LEU A 72 4.85 21.76 -9.16
C LEU A 72 5.64 23.06 -8.92
N PRO A 73 5.49 24.08 -9.79
CA PRO A 73 6.12 25.38 -9.65
C PRO A 73 5.57 26.17 -8.46
#